data_AF-A0A920M6W2-F1
#
_entry.id   AF-A0A920M6W2-F1
#
_cell.length_a   1.000
_cell.length_b   1.000
_cell.length_c   1.000
_cell.angle_alpha   90.00
_cell.angle_beta   90.00
_cell.angle_gamma   90.00
#
_symmetry.space_group_name_H-M   'P 1'
#
loop_
_entity.id
_entity.type
_entity.pdbx_description
1 polymer ?
#
loop_
_entity_poly.entity_id
_entity_poly.type
_entity_poly.pdbx_seq_one_letter_code
_entity_poly.pdbx_strand_id
1 'polypeptide(L)'
;MVLIHFKKVYIYGGLDRSPTTLTRSFGFFWSLGGWLLTPFIGKIGPEKFQELRQKVADEIQKTFKSNYTKEISLEGVLEIENITEYAQQATGQKYLITP
;
A
#
# COMPACT_ATOMS: atom_id res chain seq x y z
N MET A 1 -13.23 10.76 -34.67
CA MET A 1 -11.86 10.71 -34.12
C MET A 1 -11.92 9.99 -32.77
N VAL A 2 -11.26 8.84 -32.61
CA VAL A 2 -11.25 8.08 -31.35
C VAL A 2 -10.07 8.57 -30.51
N LEU A 3 -10.33 9.10 -29.31
CA LEU A 3 -9.27 9.54 -28.39
C LEU A 3 -8.58 8.32 -27.78
N ILE A 4 -7.31 8.12 -28.15
CA ILE A 4 -6.47 7.06 -27.58
C ILE A 4 -5.85 7.60 -26.28
N HIS A 5 -6.15 6.96 -25.14
CA HIS A 5 -5.60 7.32 -23.83
C HIS A 5 -4.48 6.35 -23.42
N PHE A 6 -3.39 6.90 -22.85
CA PHE A 6 -2.30 6.08 -22.31
C PHE A 6 -2.76 5.34 -21.06
N LYS A 7 -2.61 4.02 -21.04
CA LYS A 7 -2.98 3.20 -19.87
C LYS A 7 -1.74 2.89 -19.03
N LYS A 8 -1.81 3.16 -17.73
CA LYS A 8 -0.70 2.92 -16.80
C LYS A 8 -1.16 2.08 -15.62
N VAL A 9 -0.43 0.99 -15.36
CA VAL A 9 -0.65 0.12 -14.21
C VAL A 9 0.58 0.16 -13.32
N TYR A 10 0.38 0.32 -12.02
CA TYR A 10 1.43 0.26 -11.02
C TYR A 10 1.22 -0.93 -10.10
N ILE A 11 2.26 -1.75 -9.93
CA ILE A 11 2.32 -2.77 -8.89
C ILE A 11 3.02 -2.13 -7.69
N TYR A 12 2.28 -1.94 -6.59
CA TYR A 12 2.79 -1.31 -5.35
C TYR A 12 2.91 -2.28 -4.17
N GLY A 13 2.60 -3.56 -4.39
CA GLY A 13 2.68 -4.63 -3.40
C GLY A 13 2.68 -6.00 -4.06
N GLY A 14 2.88 -7.05 -3.28
CA GLY A 14 2.99 -8.44 -3.75
C GLY A 14 2.28 -9.41 -2.81
N LEU A 15 0.97 -9.21 -2.60
CA LEU A 15 0.15 -10.14 -1.83
C LEU A 15 0.10 -11.51 -2.53
N ASP A 16 -0.09 -11.51 -3.85
CA ASP A 16 0.12 -12.67 -4.69
C ASP A 16 1.58 -12.72 -5.15
N ARG A 17 2.23 -13.87 -4.97
CA ARG A 17 3.62 -14.14 -5.33
C ARG A 17 3.76 -14.93 -6.63
N SER A 18 2.65 -15.28 -7.27
CA SER A 18 2.64 -15.94 -8.57
C SER A 18 3.14 -15.01 -9.69
N PRO A 19 3.54 -15.55 -10.85
CA PRO A 19 3.96 -14.73 -11.98
C PRO A 19 2.86 -13.76 -12.45
N THR A 20 3.24 -12.51 -12.73
CA THR A 20 2.32 -11.54 -13.36
C THR A 20 1.98 -11.98 -14.78
N THR A 21 0.73 -12.38 -15.02
CA THR A 21 0.24 -12.85 -16.32
C THR A 21 -0.64 -11.79 -16.99
N LEU A 22 -0.39 -11.49 -18.27
CA LEU A 22 -1.14 -10.47 -19.03
C LEU A 22 -1.63 -11.03 -20.37
N THR A 23 -2.93 -10.86 -20.64
CA THR A 23 -3.49 -11.05 -21.98
C THR A 23 -3.52 -9.70 -22.71
N ARG A 24 -2.70 -9.53 -23.74
CA ARG A 24 -2.45 -8.24 -24.42
C ARG A 24 -3.58 -7.81 -25.39
N SER A 25 -4.82 -7.77 -24.92
CA SER A 25 -6.03 -7.38 -25.69
C SER A 25 -6.43 -5.90 -25.55
N PHE A 26 -5.49 -5.04 -25.15
CA PHE A 26 -5.74 -3.63 -24.80
C PHE A 26 -4.92 -2.61 -25.63
N GLY A 27 -4.45 -3.02 -26.81
CA GLY A 27 -3.66 -2.21 -27.74
C GLY A 27 -2.20 -2.02 -27.30
N PHE A 28 -1.50 -1.06 -27.92
CA PHE A 28 -0.05 -0.86 -27.72
C PHE A 28 0.32 0.37 -26.89
N PHE A 29 -0.62 1.28 -26.62
CA PHE A 29 -0.35 2.51 -25.85
C PHE A 29 -0.61 2.31 -24.35
N TRP A 30 0.32 1.60 -23.68
CA TRP A 30 0.23 1.30 -22.25
C TRP A 30 1.60 1.01 -21.61
N SER A 31 1.67 1.01 -20.27
CA SER A 31 2.83 0.54 -19.50
C SER A 31 2.42 -0.14 -18.18
N LEU A 32 3.28 -1.03 -17.70
CA LEU A 32 3.23 -1.63 -16.37
C LEU A 32 4.58 -1.44 -15.70
N GLY A 33 4.59 -1.10 -14.40
CA GLY A 33 5.83 -0.97 -13.64
C GLY A 33 5.61 -0.97 -12.13
N GLY A 34 6.70 -1.06 -11.37
CA GLY A 34 6.67 -0.93 -9.92
C GLY A 34 6.39 0.51 -9.49
N TRP A 35 5.82 0.67 -8.30
CA TRP A 35 5.72 1.97 -7.63
C TRP A 35 6.15 1.83 -6.17
N LEU A 36 6.93 2.80 -5.69
CA LEU A 36 7.42 2.86 -4.32
C LEU A 36 7.21 4.26 -3.76
N LEU A 37 6.85 4.34 -2.48
CA LEU A 37 6.58 5.60 -1.80
C LEU A 37 7.83 6.47 -1.69
N THR A 38 8.98 5.93 -1.27
CA THR A 38 10.21 6.73 -1.05
C THR A 38 10.73 7.39 -2.34
N PRO A 39 10.84 6.70 -3.49
CA PRO A 39 11.16 7.35 -4.76
C PRO A 39 10.12 8.40 -5.19
N PHE A 40 8.83 8.15 -4.93
CA PHE A 40 7.78 9.14 -5.22
C PHE A 40 7.93 10.39 -4.37
N ILE A 41 8.22 10.26 -3.07
CA ILE A 41 8.52 11.39 -2.18
C ILE A 41 9.71 12.19 -2.72
N GLY A 42 10.79 11.53 -3.12
CA GLY A 42 11.95 12.19 -3.74
C GLY A 42 11.58 12.97 -5.00
N LYS A 43 10.66 12.45 -5.83
CA LYS A 43 10.18 13.11 -7.05
C LYS A 43 9.33 14.35 -6.77
N ILE A 44 8.45 14.32 -5.77
CA ILE A 44 7.55 15.46 -5.47
C ILE A 44 8.22 16.55 -4.63
N GLY A 45 9.35 16.24 -4.00
CA GLY A 45 10.09 17.17 -3.15
C GLY A 45 9.49 17.37 -1.75
N PRO A 46 10.23 18.03 -0.86
CA PRO A 46 9.88 18.15 0.56
C PRO A 46 8.64 19.00 0.83
N GLU A 47 8.40 20.05 0.03
CA GLU A 47 7.23 20.94 0.17
C GLU A 47 5.94 20.15 -0.06
N LYS A 48 5.82 19.48 -1.21
CA LYS A 48 4.64 18.68 -1.52
C LYS A 48 4.46 17.52 -0.56
N PHE A 49 5.56 16.90 -0.13
CA PHE A 49 5.49 15.85 0.89
C PHE A 49 4.96 16.40 2.23
N GLN A 50 5.36 17.60 2.64
CA GLN A 50 4.84 18.25 3.84
C GLN A 50 3.35 18.54 3.73
N GLU A 51 2.87 19.03 2.59
CA GLU A 51 1.42 19.23 2.36
C GLU A 51 0.63 17.92 2.53
N LEU A 52 1.15 16.81 1.96
CA LEU A 52 0.50 15.50 2.08
C LEU A 52 0.49 15.02 3.54
N ARG A 53 1.59 15.22 4.27
CA ARG A 53 1.64 14.89 5.71
C ARG A 53 0.67 15.73 6.53
N GLN A 54 0.54 17.03 6.22
CA GLN A 54 -0.39 17.91 6.90
C GLN A 54 -1.83 17.44 6.69
N LYS A 55 -2.21 17.12 5.45
CA LYS A 55 -3.53 16.54 5.16
C LYS A 55 -3.78 15.25 5.93
N VAL A 56 -2.78 14.36 6.03
CA VAL A 56 -2.89 13.14 6.82
C VAL A 56 -3.11 13.44 8.29
N ALA A 57 -2.39 14.42 8.86
CA ALA A 57 -2.56 14.83 10.25
C ALA A 57 -3.96 15.41 10.50
N ASP A 58 -4.44 16.30 9.62
CA ASP A 58 -5.74 16.96 9.73
C ASP A 58 -6.92 15.96 9.65
N GLU A 59 -6.75 14.85 8.95
CA GLU A 59 -7.78 13.84 8.70
C GLU A 59 -7.46 12.47 9.34
N ILE A 60 -6.54 12.41 10.31
CA ILE A 60 -6.00 11.15 10.84
C ILE A 60 -7.08 10.26 11.49
N GLN A 61 -8.08 10.89 12.11
CA GLN A 61 -9.21 10.20 12.75
C GLN A 61 -10.42 10.00 11.82
N LYS A 62 -10.32 10.44 10.55
CA LYS A 62 -11.40 10.38 9.55
C LYS A 62 -10.96 9.57 8.34
N THR A 63 -10.59 10.23 7.25
CA THR A 63 -10.18 9.61 5.98
C THR A 63 -9.05 8.61 6.15
N PHE A 64 -8.10 8.88 7.07
CA PHE A 64 -6.94 8.03 7.30
C PHE A 64 -7.05 7.13 8.53
N LYS A 65 -8.25 7.03 9.14
CA LYS A 65 -8.46 6.18 10.32
C LYS A 65 -8.14 4.72 9.99
N SER A 66 -7.25 4.11 10.77
CA SER A 66 -6.98 2.67 10.74
C SER A 66 -7.73 1.97 11.87
N ASN A 67 -8.16 0.73 11.62
CA ASN A 67 -8.65 -0.18 12.64
C ASN A 67 -7.59 -1.27 12.88
N TYR A 68 -7.48 -1.68 14.14
CA TYR A 68 -6.63 -2.77 14.56
C TYR A 68 -7.48 -3.82 15.24
N THR A 69 -7.15 -5.07 14.98
CA THR A 69 -7.88 -6.24 15.47
C THR A 69 -7.37 -6.65 16.83
N LYS A 70 -6.08 -6.47 17.07
CA LYS A 70 -5.40 -6.83 18.31
C LYS A 70 -4.23 -5.89 18.57
N GLU A 71 -4.02 -5.56 19.83
CA GLU A 71 -2.85 -4.86 20.32
C GLU A 71 -1.96 -5.87 21.06
N ILE A 72 -0.66 -5.86 20.78
CA ILE A 72 0.32 -6.80 21.35
C ILE A 72 1.58 -6.06 21.82
N SER A 73 2.26 -6.58 22.85
CA SER A 73 3.57 -6.07 23.25
C SER A 73 4.65 -6.43 22.23
N LEU A 74 5.85 -5.88 22.42
CA LEU A 74 6.99 -6.25 21.58
C LEU A 74 7.35 -7.74 21.72
N GLU A 75 7.25 -8.31 22.93
CA GLU A 75 7.42 -9.74 23.18
C GLU A 75 6.30 -10.55 22.52
N GLY A 76 5.08 -10.02 22.53
CA GLY A 76 3.91 -10.63 21.88
C GLY A 76 4.10 -10.82 20.37
N VAL A 77 4.97 -10.05 19.72
CA VAL A 77 5.31 -10.25 18.29
C VAL A 77 5.98 -11.60 18.06
N LEU A 78 6.64 -12.16 19.08
CA LEU A 78 7.36 -13.43 18.98
C LEU A 78 6.47 -14.64 19.31
N GLU A 79 5.24 -14.42 19.78
CA GLU A 79 4.28 -15.49 20.05
C GLU A 79 3.77 -16.10 18.73
N ILE A 80 3.82 -17.43 18.63
CA ILE A 80 3.50 -18.13 17.38
C ILE A 80 2.03 -17.99 17.00
N GLU A 81 1.15 -17.87 17.99
CA GLU A 81 -0.28 -17.62 17.83
C GLU A 81 -0.49 -16.27 17.12
N ASN A 82 0.21 -15.21 17.55
CA ASN A 82 0.11 -13.90 16.93
C ASN A 82 0.71 -13.90 15.50
N ILE A 83 1.89 -14.52 15.33
CA ILE A 83 2.56 -14.64 14.01
C ILE A 83 1.62 -15.29 12.99
N THR A 84 0.99 -16.39 13.37
CA THR A 84 0.14 -17.18 12.46
C THR A 84 -1.08 -16.38 12.00
N GLU A 85 -1.58 -15.45 12.83
CA GLU A 85 -2.71 -14.59 12.47
C GLU A 85 -2.28 -13.44 11.55
N TYR A 86 -1.35 -12.56 11.98
CA TYR A 86 -1.03 -11.39 11.17
C TYR A 86 -0.27 -11.72 9.87
N ALA A 87 0.42 -12.87 9.79
CA ALA A 87 1.13 -13.29 8.59
C ALA A 87 0.20 -13.62 7.42
N GLN A 88 -1.08 -13.87 7.68
CA GLN A 88 -2.09 -14.10 6.64
C GLN A 88 -2.36 -12.85 5.80
N GLN A 89 -2.11 -11.66 6.34
CA GLN A 89 -2.38 -10.37 5.68
C GLN A 89 -3.85 -10.24 5.24
N ALA A 90 -4.76 -10.88 6.00
CA ALA A 90 -6.17 -10.91 5.69
C ALA A 90 -6.85 -9.55 5.93
N THR A 91 -7.96 -9.32 5.24
CA THR A 91 -8.74 -8.09 5.38
C THR A 91 -9.23 -7.94 6.81
N GLY A 92 -8.99 -6.77 7.42
CA GLY A 92 -9.47 -6.47 8.77
C GLY A 92 -8.75 -7.21 9.90
N GLN A 93 -7.56 -7.76 9.64
CA GLN A 93 -6.71 -8.46 10.63
C GLN A 93 -5.38 -7.75 10.87
N LYS A 94 -5.41 -6.42 11.04
CA LYS A 94 -4.20 -5.63 11.28
C LYS A 94 -3.88 -5.61 12.78
N TYR A 95 -2.63 -5.87 13.13
CA TYR A 95 -2.15 -5.81 14.51
C TYR A 95 -1.49 -4.46 14.79
N LEU A 96 -1.61 -3.99 16.04
CA LEU A 96 -0.87 -2.85 16.57
C LEU A 96 0.14 -3.35 17.59
N ILE A 97 1.40 -2.94 17.44
CA ILE A 97 2.43 -3.21 18.45
C ILE A 97 2.43 -2.02 19.41
N THR A 98 2.27 -2.30 20.70
CA THR A 98 2.36 -1.35 21.82
C THR A 98 3.59 -1.71 22.65
N PRO A 99 4.76 -1.11 22.36
CA PRO A 99 6.03 -1.47 23.00
C PRO A 99 6.04 -1.27 24.51
#